data_AF-A0A0H3ZWA4-F1
#
_entry.id   AF-A0A0H3ZWA4-F1
#
_cell.length_a   1.000
_cell.length_b   1.000
_cell.length_c   1.000
_cell.angle_alpha   90.00
_cell.angle_beta   90.00
_cell.angle_gamma   90.00
#
_symmetry.space_group_name_H-M   'P 1'
#
loop_
_entity.id
_entity.type
_entity.pdbx_description
1 polymer ?
#
loop_
_entity_poly.entity_id
_entity_poly.type
_entity_poly.pdbx_seq_one_letter_code
_entity_poly.pdbx_strand_id
1 'polypeptide(L)' 'MRQFLTEGQLEALLSVYSERDFPNSTRKAVRLRIIHGHTYELAEFITGVSRRNIYNGVKKLKVAHDVMIKTYGGEG' A
#
# COMPACT_ATOMS: atom_id res chain seq x y z
N MET A 1 -10.72 -6.63 3.43
CA MET A 1 -9.82 -6.86 2.28
C MET A 1 -8.84 -7.92 2.71
N ARG A 2 -8.62 -8.96 1.90
CA ARG A 2 -7.58 -9.95 2.21
C ARG A 2 -6.22 -9.26 2.09
N GLN A 3 -5.39 -9.39 3.11
CA GLN A 3 -4.01 -8.92 3.07
C GLN A 3 -3.29 -9.58 1.90
N PHE A 4 -2.68 -8.77 1.02
CA PHE A 4 -1.97 -9.22 -0.17
C PHE A 4 -0.47 -8.91 -0.14
N LEU A 5 -0.02 -8.16 0.88
CA LEU A 5 1.39 -7.89 1.16
C LEU A 5 1.67 -8.22 2.62
N THR A 6 2.81 -8.87 2.88
CA THR A 6 3.42 -8.86 4.21
C THR A 6 3.98 -7.48 4.53
N GLU A 7 4.30 -7.21 5.79
CA GLU A 7 4.92 -5.95 6.19
C GLU A 7 6.24 -5.71 5.46
N GLY A 8 7.10 -6.74 5.38
CA GLY A 8 8.37 -6.64 4.64
C GLY A 8 8.18 -6.33 3.15
N GLN A 9 7.18 -6.95 2.49
CA GLN A 9 6.88 -6.66 1.09
C GLN A 9 6.32 -5.24 0.90
N LEU A 10 5.53 -4.75 1.85
CA LEU A 10 5.03 -3.37 1.81
C LEU A 10 6.17 -2.37 1.94
N GLU A 11 7.07 -2.54 2.92
CA GLU A 11 8.21 -1.64 3.10
C GLU A 11 9.15 -1.66 1.88
N ALA A 12 9.39 -2.83 1.30
CA ALA A 12 10.18 -2.95 0.08
C ALA A 12 9.54 -2.22 -1.11
N LEU A 13 8.22 -2.30 -1.28
CA LEU A 13 7.55 -1.54 -2.36
C LEU A 13 7.54 -0.04 -2.08
N LEU A 14 7.37 0.36 -0.82
CA LEU A 14 7.39 1.77 -0.44
C LEU A 14 8.77 2.40 -0.60
N SER A 15 9.86 1.65 -0.41
CA SER A 15 11.23 2.17 -0.57
C SER A 15 11.57 2.55 -2.01
N VAL A 16 10.87 1.97 -3.01
CA VAL A 16 11.04 2.30 -4.43
C VAL A 16 10.43 3.66 -4.77
N TYR A 17 9.40 4.10 -4.04
CA TYR A 17 8.75 5.38 -4.31
C TYR A 17 9.44 6.52 -3.56
N SER A 18 9.58 7.67 -4.21
CA SER A 18 10.01 8.90 -3.55
C SER A 18 8.94 9.39 -2.55
N GLU A 19 9.32 10.27 -1.62
CA GLU A 19 8.34 10.93 -0.73
C GLU A 19 7.35 11.81 -1.52
N ARG A 20 7.79 12.41 -2.63
CA ARG A 20 6.91 13.18 -3.52
C ARG A 20 5.83 12.30 -4.16
N ASP A 21 6.21 11.11 -4.61
CA ASP A 21 5.30 10.17 -5.29
C ASP A 21 4.42 9.37 -4.32
N PHE A 22 4.87 9.26 -3.07
CA PHE A 22 4.18 8.55 -2.00
C PHE A 22 4.47 9.22 -0.65
N PRO A 23 3.70 10.27 -0.28
CA PRO A 23 3.94 11.05 0.94
C PRO A 23 3.83 10.21 2.21
N ASN A 24 4.58 10.60 3.25
CA ASN A 24 4.62 9.90 4.54
C ASN A 24 3.23 9.70 5.18
N SER A 25 2.33 10.67 5.05
CA SER A 25 0.94 10.54 5.49
C SER A 25 0.20 9.42 4.75
N THR A 26 0.40 9.32 3.43
CA THR A 26 -0.20 8.26 2.60
C THR A 26 0.43 6.90 2.93
N ARG A 27 1.74 6.83 3.20
CA ARG A 27 2.44 5.59 3.66
C ARG A 27 1.80 5.05 4.93
N LYS A 28 1.58 5.92 5.92
CA LYS A 28 0.91 5.55 7.17
C LYS A 28 -0.51 5.04 6.90
N ALA A 29 -1.27 5.74 6.06
CA ALA A 29 -2.65 5.38 5.74
C ALA A 29 -2.77 4.02 5.03
N VAL A 30 -1.88 3.73 4.06
CA VAL A 30 -1.89 2.43 3.37
C VAL A 30 -1.39 1.29 4.27
N ARG A 31 -0.46 1.55 5.21
CA ARG A 31 -0.04 0.54 6.20
C ARG A 31 -1.21 0.13 7.11
N LEU A 32 -1.98 1.11 7.60
CA LEU A 32 -3.24 0.85 8.32
C LEU A 32 -4.21 0.01 7.51
N ARG A 33 -4.31 0.26 6.20
CA ARG A 33 -5.22 -0.47 5.33
C ARG A 33 -4.77 -1.90 5.02
N ILE A 34 -3.50 -2.07 4.66
CA ILE A 34 -2.96 -3.32 4.10
C ILE A 34 -2.53 -4.30 5.20
N ILE A 35 -1.87 -3.80 6.26
CA ILE A 35 -1.33 -4.63 7.34
C ILE A 35 -2.34 -4.79 8.47
N HIS A 36 -2.97 -3.70 8.91
CA HIS A 36 -3.89 -3.73 10.05
C HIS A 36 -5.36 -3.98 9.66
N GLY A 37 -5.66 -4.07 8.36
CA GLY A 37 -6.99 -4.40 7.85
C GLY A 37 -8.06 -3.31 8.05
N HIS A 38 -7.68 -2.11 8.50
CA HIS A 38 -8.61 -1.00 8.76
C HIS A 38 -9.46 -0.65 7.53
N THR A 39 -10.67 -0.12 7.76
CA THR A 39 -11.48 0.46 6.68
C THR A 39 -10.82 1.74 6.13
N TYR A 40 -11.24 2.17 4.95
CA TYR A 40 -10.72 3.42 4.39
C TYR A 40 -11.17 4.62 5.23
N GLU A 41 -12.39 4.57 5.76
CA GLU A 41 -12.96 5.56 6.67
C GLU A 41 -12.12 5.72 7.94
N LEU A 42 -11.73 4.59 8.57
CA LEU A 42 -10.91 4.63 9.78
C LEU A 42 -9.49 5.13 9.49
N ALA A 43 -8.90 4.72 8.37
CA ALA A 43 -7.58 5.20 7.97
C ALA A 43 -7.59 6.70 7.62
N GLU A 44 -8.65 7.19 6.97
CA GLU A 44 -8.88 8.62 6.72
C GLU A 44 -8.99 9.39 8.04
N PHE A 45 -9.81 8.91 8.97
CA PHE A 45 -9.95 9.52 10.30
C PHE A 45 -8.63 9.62 11.06
N ILE A 46 -7.79 8.58 11.03
CA ILE A 46 -6.51 8.54 11.76
C ILE A 46 -5.42 9.41 11.10
N THR A 47 -5.42 9.53 9.77
CA THR A 47 -4.28 10.11 9.03
C THR A 47 -4.59 11.43 8.34
N GLY A 48 -5.85 11.80 8.21
CA GLY A 48 -6.32 12.94 7.42
C GLY A 48 -6.16 12.75 5.90
N VAL A 49 -5.70 11.58 5.44
CA VAL A 49 -5.57 11.29 4.01
C VAL A 49 -6.93 10.88 3.47
N SER A 50 -7.39 11.54 2.40
CA SER A 50 -8.69 11.25 1.83
C SER A 50 -8.84 9.79 1.40
N ARG A 51 -10.03 9.21 1.55
CA ARG A 51 -10.29 7.82 1.11
C ARG A 51 -9.86 7.54 -0.32
N ARG A 52 -10.04 8.52 -1.21
CA ARG A 52 -9.60 8.45 -2.62
C ARG A 52 -8.08 8.27 -2.73
N ASN A 53 -7.30 9.04 -1.96
CA ASN A 53 -5.84 8.94 -1.98
C ASN A 53 -5.35 7.62 -1.37
N ILE A 54 -5.99 7.15 -0.29
CA ILE A 54 -5.68 5.84 0.29
C ILE A 54 -5.97 4.73 -0.72
N TYR A 55 -7.15 4.75 -1.35
CA TYR A 55 -7.53 3.79 -2.38
C TYR A 55 -6.53 3.78 -3.55
N ASN A 56 -6.16 4.95 -4.06
CA ASN A 56 -5.19 5.08 -5.15
C ASN A 56 -3.81 4.54 -4.74
N GLY A 57 -3.36 4.82 -3.51
CA GLY A 57 -2.12 4.28 -2.97
C GLY A 57 -2.13 2.75 -2.88
N VAL A 58 -3.22 2.17 -2.36
CA VAL A 58 -3.40 0.70 -2.29
C VAL A 58 -3.43 0.08 -3.69
N LYS A 59 -4.14 0.70 -4.64
CA LYS A 59 -4.20 0.23 -6.04
C LYS A 59 -2.81 0.26 -6.69
N LYS A 60 -2.05 1.35 -6.49
CA LYS A 60 -0.68 1.50 -7.00
C LYS A 60 0.24 0.40 -6.46
N LEU A 61 0.17 0.11 -5.16
CA LEU A 61 0.96 -0.96 -4.53
C LEU A 61 0.53 -2.35 -5.01
N LYS A 62 -0.77 -2.59 -5.20
CA LYS A 62 -1.27 -3.86 -5.74
C LYS A 62 -0.74 -4.11 -7.16
N VAL A 63 -0.81 -3.11 -8.05
CA VAL A 63 -0.26 -3.23 -9.40
C VAL A 63 1.24 -3.50 -9.37
N ALA A 64 1.99 -2.80 -8.51
CA ALA A 64 3.43 -3.03 -8.37
C ALA A 64 3.74 -4.45 -7.88
N HIS A 65 2.98 -4.95 -6.90
CA HIS A 65 3.10 -6.32 -6.43
C HIS A 65 2.79 -7.35 -7.52
N ASP A 66 1.69 -7.18 -8.25
CA ASP A 66 1.27 -8.09 -9.31
C ASP A 66 2.34 -8.15 -10.43
N VAL A 67 2.95 -7.01 -10.78
CA VAL A 67 4.08 -6.95 -11.73
C VAL A 67 5.31 -7.67 -11.18
N MET A 68 5.66 -7.47 -9.90
CA MET A 68 6.79 -8.15 -9.28
C MET A 68 6.62 -9.67 -9.27
N ILE A 69 5.44 -10.17 -8.88
CA ILE A 69 5.14 -11.60 -8.91
C ILE A 69 5.16 -12.14 -10.34
N LYS A 70 4.56 -11.43 -11.31
CA LYS A 70 4.60 -11.86 -12.71
C LYS A 70 6.01 -11.92 -13.29
N THR A 71 6.89 -11.00 -12.90
CA THR A 71 8.23 -10.86 -13.48
C THR A 71 9.24 -11.78 -12.80
N TYR A 72 9.15 -11.92 -11.47
CA TYR A 72 10.16 -12.58 -10.65
C TYR A 72 9.62 -13.75 -9.81
N GLY A 73 8.30 -13.84 -9.60
CA GLY A 73 7.67 -14.93 -8.87
C GLY A 73 7.48 -16.17 -9.73
N GLY A 74 8.51 -16.53 -10.51
CA GLY A 74 8.49 -17.61 -11.52
C GLY A 74 7.74 -18.85 -11.04
N GLU A 75 7.13 -19.57 -11.98
CA GLU A 75 6.49 -20.87 -11.75
C GLU A 75 7.47 -21.77 -10.98
N GLY A 76 7.31 -21.80 -9.66
CA GLY A 76 7.97 -22.75 -8.77
C GLY A 76 7.11 -23.98 -8.63
#